data_AF-A0A349BTK6-F1
#
_entry.id   AF-A0A349BTK6-F1
#
_cell.length_a   1.000
_cell.length_b   1.000
_cell.length_c   1.000
_cell.angle_alpha   90.00
_cell.angle_beta   90.00
_cell.angle_gamma   90.00
#
_symmetry.space_group_name_H-M   'P 1'
#
loop_
_entity.id
_entity.type
_entity.pdbx_description
1 polymer ?
#
loop_
_entity_poly.entity_id
_entity_poly.type
_entity_poly.pdbx_seq_one_letter_code
_entity_poly.pdbx_strand_id
1 'polypeptide(L)'
;MKRLHLFFDNIQQSVLFVVLLAFFFACQSDIKNESEIEALDIKIKLDRFDLKFYNQTPEVVPILKKEYPYLFPKQFSDSVWFARQKDSLQLLLQAAVEEVFNDVSGLEQEVSHLFKHIKYHFPTTKIPQVVTLTNNVDYQIKTVYSDSLLILSLDTFLGAEHPLYDGIPNYIRKELDPKFILSQIVEKFAAYTIPPAEDRTFLAHMLYEGKK
;
A
#
# COMPACT_ATOMS: atom_id res chain seq x y z
N MET A 1 -7.78 27.09 -61.67
CA MET A 1 -8.32 26.34 -60.51
C MET A 1 -7.27 25.53 -59.74
N LYS A 2 -6.29 24.84 -60.38
CA LYS A 2 -5.26 24.03 -59.66
C LYS A 2 -4.36 24.80 -58.67
N ARG A 3 -4.04 26.07 -58.93
CA ARG A 3 -3.21 26.90 -58.03
C ARG A 3 -3.88 27.27 -56.70
N LEU A 4 -5.22 27.32 -56.65
CA LEU A 4 -5.95 27.67 -55.42
C LEU A 4 -6.03 26.46 -54.46
N HIS A 5 -6.18 25.25 -55.01
CA HIS A 5 -6.15 24.00 -54.24
C HIS A 5 -4.79 23.76 -53.55
N LEU A 6 -3.68 23.94 -54.29
CA LEU A 6 -2.33 23.81 -53.73
C LEU A 6 -2.04 24.82 -52.60
N PHE A 7 -2.68 25.99 -52.64
CA PHE A 7 -2.54 27.01 -51.60
C PHE A 7 -3.32 26.64 -50.33
N PHE A 8 -4.53 26.10 -50.47
CA PHE A 8 -5.33 25.59 -49.34
C PHE A 8 -4.74 24.32 -48.71
N ASP A 9 -4.19 23.39 -49.51
CA ASP A 9 -3.53 22.18 -48.99
C ASP A 9 -2.26 22.51 -48.18
N ASN A 10 -1.45 23.48 -48.63
CA ASN A 10 -0.27 23.95 -47.89
C ASN A 10 -0.64 24.68 -46.58
N ILE A 11 -1.76 25.41 -46.55
CA ILE A 11 -2.30 26.02 -45.33
C ILE A 11 -2.81 24.95 -44.37
N GLN A 12 -3.52 23.91 -44.84
CA GLN A 12 -3.94 22.78 -44.01
C GLN A 12 -2.74 22.02 -43.42
N GLN A 13 -1.69 21.77 -44.20
CA GLN A 13 -0.47 21.12 -43.70
C GLN A 13 0.27 21.98 -42.67
N SER A 14 0.31 23.29 -42.87
CA SER A 14 0.92 24.23 -41.92
C SER A 14 0.13 24.32 -40.62
N VAL A 15 -1.21 24.33 -40.68
CA VAL A 15 -2.08 24.32 -39.49
C VAL A 15 -1.96 23.00 -38.74
N LEU A 16 -1.92 21.86 -39.43
CA LEU A 16 -1.72 20.56 -38.81
C LEU A 16 -0.37 20.48 -38.09
N PHE A 17 0.69 21.04 -38.69
CA PHE A 17 2.02 21.09 -38.10
C PHE A 17 2.07 21.99 -36.85
N VAL A 18 1.39 23.14 -36.87
CA VAL A 18 1.27 24.04 -35.70
C VAL A 18 0.46 23.41 -34.56
N VAL A 19 -0.65 22.73 -34.86
CA VAL A 19 -1.44 22.00 -33.86
C VAL A 19 -0.62 20.86 -33.26
N LEU A 20 0.11 20.09 -34.07
CA LEU A 20 0.99 19.03 -33.60
C LEU A 20 2.12 19.58 -32.70
N LEU A 21 2.74 20.71 -33.08
CA LEU A 21 3.73 21.41 -32.26
C LEU A 21 3.14 21.92 -30.94
N ALA A 22 1.90 22.42 -30.94
CA ALA A 22 1.23 22.86 -29.71
C ALA A 22 0.99 21.69 -28.72
N PHE A 23 0.76 20.47 -29.21
CA PHE A 23 0.70 19.27 -28.35
C PHE A 23 2.06 18.94 -27.69
N PHE A 24 3.19 19.23 -28.35
CA PHE A 24 4.51 19.02 -27.76
C PHE A 24 4.89 20.08 -26.72
N PHE A 25 4.40 21.32 -26.83
CA PHE A 25 4.68 22.41 -25.88
C PHE A 25 3.68 22.50 -24.72
N ALA A 26 2.50 21.87 -24.82
CA ALA A 26 1.52 21.85 -23.73
C ALA A 26 1.96 21.00 -22.51
N CYS A 27 3.00 20.18 -22.67
CA CYS A 27 3.53 19.32 -21.61
C CYS A 27 4.80 19.91 -20.98
N GLN A 28 4.71 21.13 -20.45
CA GLN A 28 5.67 21.63 -19.45
C GLN A 28 5.07 21.43 -18.06
N SER A 29 5.02 20.18 -17.61
CA SER A 29 4.79 19.86 -16.21
C SER A 29 6.15 19.67 -15.53
N ASP A 30 6.92 20.75 -15.42
CA ASP A 30 8.04 20.76 -14.48
C ASP A 30 7.47 20.50 -13.09
N ILE A 31 8.01 19.46 -12.47
CA ILE A 31 7.56 18.87 -11.21
C ILE A 31 8.00 19.79 -10.06
N LYS A 32 7.47 21.01 -10.01
CA LYS A 32 7.83 22.01 -8.98
C LYS A 32 7.73 21.46 -7.56
N ASN A 33 6.82 20.52 -7.36
CA ASN A 33 6.55 19.94 -6.05
C ASN A 33 7.45 18.75 -5.72
N GLU A 34 8.02 18.00 -6.69
CA GLU A 34 8.79 16.79 -6.37
C GLU A 34 10.05 17.12 -5.56
N SER A 35 10.74 18.20 -5.93
CA SER A 35 11.90 18.64 -5.15
C SER A 35 11.53 19.05 -3.72
N GLU A 36 10.34 19.62 -3.52
CA GLU A 36 9.85 19.99 -2.19
C GLU A 36 9.43 18.76 -1.38
N ILE A 37 8.78 17.79 -2.04
CA ILE A 37 8.37 16.51 -1.46
C ILE A 37 9.60 15.71 -1.05
N GLU A 38 10.60 15.59 -1.93
CA GLU A 38 11.81 14.82 -1.66
C GLU A 38 12.66 15.41 -0.53
N ALA A 39 12.61 16.73 -0.35
CA ALA A 39 13.29 17.43 0.73
C ALA A 39 12.69 17.14 2.12
N LEU A 40 11.48 16.57 2.22
CA LEU A 40 10.89 16.17 3.49
C LEU A 40 11.71 15.01 4.11
N ASP A 41 12.18 15.20 5.35
CA ASP A 41 12.89 14.17 6.12
C ASP A 41 11.90 13.19 6.76
N ILE A 42 11.23 12.40 5.91
CA ILE A 42 10.36 11.29 6.31
C ILE A 42 11.05 9.99 5.92
N LYS A 43 11.38 9.20 6.93
CA LYS A 43 12.01 7.89 6.79
C LYS A 43 11.20 6.89 7.60
N ILE A 44 10.49 6.03 6.88
CA ILE A 44 9.75 4.94 7.46
C ILE A 44 10.62 3.69 7.45
N LYS A 45 10.61 2.99 8.58
CA LYS A 45 11.17 1.65 8.71
C LYS A 45 10.05 0.66 8.98
N LEU A 46 10.18 -0.54 8.42
CA LEU A 46 9.25 -1.62 8.66
C LEU A 46 9.64 -2.35 9.95
N ASP A 47 8.79 -2.26 10.95
CA ASP A 47 8.92 -3.03 12.17
C ASP A 47 8.42 -4.46 11.94
N ARG A 48 9.37 -5.38 11.71
CA ARG A 48 9.15 -6.82 11.46
C ARG A 48 8.74 -7.55 12.74
N PHE A 49 7.49 -7.35 13.18
CA PHE A 49 6.96 -8.06 14.35
C PHE A 49 6.94 -9.57 14.12
N ASP A 50 6.69 -10.01 12.89
CA ASP A 50 6.76 -11.42 12.49
C ASP A 50 8.10 -12.08 12.88
N LEU A 51 9.24 -11.43 12.59
CA LEU A 51 10.58 -11.93 12.96
C LEU A 51 10.85 -11.91 14.47
N LYS A 52 10.22 -10.98 15.19
CA LYS A 52 10.30 -10.88 16.66
C LYS A 52 9.42 -11.91 17.36
N PHE A 53 8.39 -12.42 16.68
CA PHE A 53 7.41 -13.33 17.25
C PHE A 53 7.73 -14.79 16.94
N TYR A 54 7.99 -15.11 15.66
CA TYR A 54 8.27 -16.49 15.22
C TYR A 54 9.73 -16.86 15.42
N ASN A 55 10.00 -18.17 15.53
CA ASN A 55 11.34 -18.73 15.79
C ASN A 55 12.03 -18.22 17.07
N GLN A 56 11.27 -17.59 17.98
CA GLN A 56 11.74 -17.13 19.29
C GLN A 56 11.31 -18.07 20.41
N THR A 57 11.96 -17.91 21.57
CA THR A 57 11.56 -18.63 22.78
C THR A 57 10.28 -18.04 23.40
N PRO A 58 9.47 -18.82 24.14
CA PRO A 58 8.21 -18.34 24.73
C PRO A 58 8.35 -17.10 25.63
N GLU A 59 9.53 -16.89 26.21
CA GLU A 59 9.83 -15.77 27.11
C GLU A 59 9.77 -14.40 26.42
N VAL A 60 9.76 -14.37 25.07
CA VAL A 60 9.58 -13.13 24.31
C VAL A 60 8.15 -12.62 24.38
N VAL A 61 7.14 -13.48 24.56
CA VAL A 61 5.72 -13.08 24.48
C VAL A 61 5.35 -12.03 25.54
N PRO A 62 5.73 -12.15 26.83
CA PRO A 62 5.50 -11.09 27.80
C PRO A 62 6.16 -9.75 27.47
N ILE A 63 7.30 -9.76 26.77
CA ILE A 63 8.00 -8.55 26.32
C ILE A 63 7.22 -7.91 25.16
N LEU A 64 6.88 -8.71 24.14
CA LEU A 64 6.10 -8.26 22.99
C LEU A 64 4.70 -7.77 23.39
N LYS A 65 4.09 -8.34 24.42
CA LYS A 65 2.82 -7.85 24.97
C LYS A 65 2.90 -6.41 25.49
N LYS A 66 4.06 -6.00 26.02
CA LYS A 66 4.29 -4.63 26.50
C LYS A 66 4.59 -3.68 25.34
N GLU A 67 5.34 -4.13 24.35
CA GLU A 67 5.72 -3.33 23.19
C GLU A 67 4.57 -3.18 22.17
N TYR A 68 3.77 -4.22 21.98
CA TYR A 68 2.70 -4.33 20.97
C TYR A 68 1.34 -4.69 21.58
N PRO A 69 0.84 -3.97 22.60
CA PRO A 69 -0.38 -4.38 23.33
C PRO A 69 -1.62 -4.53 22.43
N TYR A 70 -1.66 -3.82 21.31
CA TYR A 70 -2.74 -3.89 20.31
C TYR A 70 -2.76 -5.19 19.49
N LEU A 71 -1.65 -5.96 19.47
CA LEU A 71 -1.58 -7.28 18.84
C LEU A 71 -1.93 -8.43 19.80
N PHE A 72 -2.10 -8.15 21.10
CA PHE A 72 -2.36 -9.15 22.12
C PHE A 72 -3.66 -8.87 22.91
N PRO A 73 -4.84 -9.20 22.35
CA PRO A 73 -6.10 -9.03 23.07
C PRO A 73 -6.11 -9.76 24.42
N LYS A 74 -6.52 -9.05 25.48
CA LYS A 74 -6.50 -9.53 26.88
C LYS A 74 -7.33 -10.79 27.14
N GLN A 75 -8.27 -11.11 26.25
CA GLN A 75 -9.13 -12.29 26.33
C GLN A 75 -8.38 -13.60 26.06
N PHE A 76 -7.21 -13.56 25.42
CA PHE A 76 -6.42 -14.75 25.10
C PHE A 76 -5.28 -14.97 26.09
N SER A 77 -5.17 -16.20 26.59
CA SER A 77 -4.08 -16.63 27.48
C SER A 77 -2.74 -16.75 26.74
N ASP A 78 -1.64 -16.68 27.50
CA ASP A 78 -0.28 -16.84 26.97
C ASP A 78 -0.07 -18.16 26.23
N SER A 79 -0.73 -19.23 26.67
CA SER A 79 -0.72 -20.53 26.02
C SER A 79 -1.14 -20.50 24.54
N VAL A 80 -2.06 -19.61 24.15
CA VAL A 80 -2.49 -19.46 22.76
C VAL A 80 -1.34 -18.94 21.91
N TRP A 81 -0.60 -17.95 22.42
CA TRP A 81 0.55 -17.36 21.73
C TRP A 81 1.72 -18.33 21.66
N PHE A 82 1.99 -19.09 22.73
CA PHE A 82 3.01 -20.13 22.75
C PHE A 82 2.70 -21.26 21.76
N ALA A 83 1.44 -21.65 21.64
CA ALA A 83 1.00 -22.61 20.64
C ALA A 83 1.17 -22.05 19.22
N ARG A 84 0.79 -20.78 19.01
CA ARG A 84 0.92 -20.10 17.71
C ARG A 84 2.37 -20.02 17.23
N GLN A 85 3.33 -19.77 18.11
CA GLN A 85 4.76 -19.73 17.76
C GLN A 85 5.29 -21.06 17.20
N LYS A 86 4.66 -22.19 17.56
CA LYS A 86 5.09 -23.55 17.16
C LYS A 86 4.16 -24.18 16.12
N ASP A 87 3.11 -23.47 15.72
CA ASP A 87 2.15 -23.98 14.77
C ASP A 87 2.79 -24.13 13.39
N SER A 88 2.70 -25.33 12.82
CA SER A 88 3.36 -25.65 11.55
C SER A 88 2.86 -24.80 10.38
N LEU A 89 1.59 -24.38 10.39
CA LEU A 89 1.06 -23.51 9.35
C LEU A 89 1.61 -22.10 9.51
N GLN A 90 1.69 -21.58 10.73
CA GLN A 90 2.29 -20.26 10.97
C GLN A 90 3.77 -20.23 10.58
N LEU A 91 4.53 -21.27 10.91
CA LEU A 91 5.94 -21.38 10.52
C LEU A 91 6.12 -21.48 8.99
N LEU A 92 5.19 -22.16 8.30
CA LEU A 92 5.18 -22.22 6.84
C LEU A 92 4.91 -20.84 6.22
N LEU A 93 3.92 -20.09 6.73
CA LEU A 93 3.65 -18.71 6.27
C LEU A 93 4.86 -17.80 6.53
N GLN A 94 5.48 -17.94 7.71
CA GLN A 94 6.63 -17.15 8.07
C GLN A 94 7.81 -17.40 7.13
N ALA A 95 8.09 -18.67 6.79
CA ALA A 95 9.15 -19.01 5.85
C ALA A 95 8.92 -18.38 4.47
N ALA A 96 7.67 -18.40 3.96
CA ALA A 96 7.33 -17.77 2.69
C ALA A 96 7.47 -16.23 2.73
N VAL A 97 7.07 -15.61 3.84
CA VAL A 97 7.27 -14.16 4.05
C VAL A 97 8.75 -13.82 4.12
N GLU A 98 9.58 -14.62 4.79
CA GLU A 98 11.02 -14.42 4.83
C GLU A 98 11.67 -14.59 3.45
N GLU A 99 11.18 -15.49 2.61
CA GLU A 99 11.67 -15.66 1.24
C GLU A 99 11.36 -14.44 0.36
N VAL A 100 10.13 -13.93 0.39
CA VAL A 100 9.69 -12.80 -0.44
C VAL A 100 10.20 -11.46 0.08
N PHE A 101 10.26 -11.30 1.41
CA PHE A 101 10.62 -10.06 2.09
C PHE A 101 11.93 -10.20 2.89
N ASN A 102 12.92 -10.87 2.32
CA ASN A 102 14.25 -11.00 2.92
C ASN A 102 14.96 -9.65 3.08
N ASP A 103 14.81 -8.78 2.07
CA ASP A 103 15.25 -7.40 2.04
C ASP A 103 14.04 -6.49 1.82
N VAL A 104 13.73 -5.68 2.83
CA VAL A 104 12.62 -4.73 2.79
C VAL A 104 13.10 -3.31 2.50
N SER A 105 14.38 -3.08 2.21
CA SER A 105 14.93 -1.74 2.00
C SER A 105 14.26 -1.00 0.84
N GLY A 106 13.95 -1.70 -0.25
CA GLY A 106 13.18 -1.15 -1.37
C GLY A 106 11.77 -0.75 -0.94
N LEU A 107 11.08 -1.63 -0.21
CA LEU A 107 9.74 -1.34 0.30
C LEU A 107 9.74 -0.17 1.32
N GLU A 108 10.74 -0.08 2.19
CA GLU A 108 10.93 1.04 3.12
C GLU A 108 11.11 2.37 2.38
N GLN A 109 11.88 2.37 1.28
CA GLN A 109 12.06 3.57 0.43
C GLN A 109 10.76 3.98 -0.24
N GLU A 110 10.05 3.03 -0.85
CA GLU A 110 8.76 3.27 -1.51
C GLU A 110 7.70 3.78 -0.52
N VAL A 111 7.59 3.14 0.64
CA VAL A 111 6.67 3.58 1.70
C VAL A 111 7.06 4.95 2.23
N SER A 112 8.36 5.23 2.43
CA SER A 112 8.83 6.56 2.82
C SER A 112 8.44 7.62 1.80
N HIS A 113 8.67 7.35 0.51
CA HIS A 113 8.31 8.26 -0.59
C HIS A 113 6.80 8.51 -0.66
N LEU A 114 6.00 7.46 -0.48
CA LEU A 114 4.55 7.58 -0.37
C LEU A 114 4.14 8.50 0.80
N PHE A 115 4.73 8.34 1.98
CA PHE A 115 4.38 9.19 3.11
C PHE A 115 4.91 10.62 3.00
N LYS A 116 5.99 10.88 2.23
CA LYS A 116 6.36 12.25 1.83
C LYS A 116 5.25 12.89 1.01
N HIS A 117 4.72 12.18 0.01
CA HIS A 117 3.59 12.65 -0.80
C HIS A 117 2.35 12.90 0.05
N ILE A 118 1.97 11.95 0.90
CA ILE A 118 0.83 12.09 1.80
C ILE A 118 1.01 13.30 2.71
N LYS A 119 2.19 13.49 3.32
CA LYS A 119 2.44 14.61 4.22
C LYS A 119 2.42 15.96 3.50
N TYR A 120 2.95 16.03 2.27
CA TYR A 120 2.94 17.25 1.47
C TYR A 120 1.51 17.67 1.12
N HIS A 121 0.68 16.75 0.63
CA HIS A 121 -0.70 17.04 0.22
C HIS A 121 -1.70 17.12 1.39
N PHE A 122 -1.42 16.41 2.48
CA PHE A 122 -2.23 16.38 3.70
C PHE A 122 -1.37 16.70 4.93
N PRO A 123 -0.99 17.98 5.16
CA PRO A 123 -0.01 18.37 6.19
C PRO A 123 -0.36 17.99 7.63
N THR A 124 -1.65 17.78 7.93
CA THR A 124 -2.13 17.36 9.25
C THR A 124 -1.92 15.87 9.53
N THR A 125 -1.59 15.08 8.51
CA THR A 125 -1.35 13.63 8.64
C THR A 125 -0.16 13.35 9.54
N LYS A 126 -0.34 12.47 10.52
CA LYS A 126 0.77 11.95 11.33
C LYS A 126 1.46 10.84 10.54
N ILE A 127 2.78 10.76 10.65
CA ILE A 127 3.54 9.65 10.05
C ILE A 127 3.35 8.43 10.95
N PRO A 128 2.78 7.32 10.45
CA PRO A 128 2.51 6.17 11.28
C PRO A 128 3.77 5.34 11.54
N GLN A 129 3.79 4.62 12.66
CA GLN A 129 4.67 3.47 12.80
C GLN A 129 4.16 2.36 11.88
N VAL A 130 5.05 1.78 11.08
CA VAL A 130 4.70 0.69 10.17
C VAL A 130 5.13 -0.63 10.79
N VAL A 131 4.16 -1.48 11.11
CA VAL A 131 4.36 -2.81 11.69
C VAL A 131 3.91 -3.85 10.69
N THR A 132 4.67 -4.92 10.57
CA THR A 132 4.37 -6.03 9.66
C THR A 132 4.20 -7.33 10.44
N LEU A 133 3.27 -8.17 10.01
CA LEU A 133 2.95 -9.43 10.67
C LEU A 133 2.46 -10.49 9.67
N THR A 134 2.21 -11.70 10.17
CA THR A 134 1.43 -12.73 9.45
C THR A 134 0.09 -12.97 10.14
N ASN A 135 -0.98 -13.09 9.36
CA ASN A 135 -2.34 -13.24 9.84
C ASN A 135 -3.14 -14.27 9.03
N ASN A 136 -2.59 -15.47 8.87
CA ASN A 136 -3.30 -16.61 8.27
C ASN A 136 -3.80 -16.35 6.84
N VAL A 137 -3.12 -15.48 6.08
CA VAL A 137 -3.53 -15.05 4.73
C VAL A 137 -4.97 -14.51 4.72
N ASP A 138 -5.34 -13.72 5.73
CA ASP A 138 -6.63 -13.04 5.75
C ASP A 138 -6.67 -11.92 4.70
N TYR A 139 -7.01 -12.29 3.47
CA TYR A 139 -7.10 -11.38 2.32
C TYR A 139 -8.23 -10.34 2.46
N GLN A 140 -9.13 -10.49 3.43
CA GLN A 140 -10.14 -9.48 3.74
C GLN A 140 -9.53 -8.31 4.53
N ILE A 141 -8.48 -8.60 5.32
CA ILE A 141 -7.79 -7.63 6.18
C ILE A 141 -6.27 -7.67 5.90
N LYS A 142 -5.89 -7.27 4.69
CA LYS A 142 -4.49 -7.15 4.24
C LYS A 142 -3.72 -6.05 4.97
N THR A 143 -4.41 -4.97 5.30
CA THR A 143 -3.82 -3.73 5.82
C THR A 143 -4.79 -3.04 6.77
N VAL A 144 -4.28 -2.57 7.91
CA VAL A 144 -5.01 -1.75 8.87
C VAL A 144 -4.28 -0.42 9.01
N TYR A 145 -5.00 0.68 8.83
CA TYR A 145 -4.47 2.04 8.98
C TYR A 145 -5.23 2.78 10.07
N SER A 146 -4.50 3.42 10.97
CA SER A 146 -5.03 4.38 11.96
C SER A 146 -4.19 5.67 11.94
N ASP A 147 -4.47 6.61 12.84
CA ASP A 147 -3.78 7.90 12.86
C ASP A 147 -2.25 7.81 12.94
N SER A 148 -1.70 6.92 13.77
CA SER A 148 -0.26 6.77 13.99
C SER A 148 0.26 5.34 13.83
N LEU A 149 -0.54 4.42 13.29
CA LEU A 149 -0.17 3.02 13.13
C LEU A 149 -0.65 2.50 11.78
N LEU A 150 0.24 1.80 11.09
CA LEU A 150 -0.04 1.06 9.87
C LEU A 150 0.41 -0.38 10.09
N ILE A 151 -0.51 -1.33 9.98
CA ILE A 151 -0.23 -2.76 10.07
C ILE A 151 -0.36 -3.39 8.68
N LEU A 152 0.66 -4.12 8.25
CA LEU A 152 0.71 -4.84 6.98
C LEU A 152 0.80 -6.35 7.24
N SER A 153 -0.11 -7.13 6.65
CA SER A 153 -0.07 -8.59 6.69
C SER A 153 0.75 -9.12 5.51
N LEU A 154 2.05 -9.34 5.70
CA LEU A 154 2.96 -9.67 4.59
C LEU A 154 2.65 -11.02 3.94
N ASP A 155 2.05 -11.94 4.69
CA ASP A 155 1.57 -13.23 4.18
C ASP A 155 0.42 -13.10 3.16
N THR A 156 -0.16 -11.91 2.98
CA THR A 156 -1.13 -11.60 1.91
C THR A 156 -0.50 -10.98 0.66
N PHE A 157 0.81 -10.79 0.62
CA PHE A 157 1.53 -10.18 -0.50
C PHE A 157 2.71 -11.05 -0.97
N LEU A 158 2.49 -12.34 -1.18
CA LEU A 158 3.53 -13.30 -1.57
C LEU A 158 3.65 -13.49 -3.10
N GLY A 159 2.72 -12.89 -3.87
CA GLY A 159 2.61 -13.04 -5.32
C GLY A 159 1.35 -13.81 -5.72
N ALA A 160 0.69 -13.38 -6.79
CA ALA A 160 -0.62 -13.91 -7.18
C ALA A 160 -0.66 -15.43 -7.42
N GLU A 161 0.46 -16.01 -7.84
CA GLU A 161 0.58 -17.45 -8.14
C GLU A 161 1.21 -18.24 -6.98
N HIS A 162 1.34 -17.65 -5.79
CA HIS A 162 1.96 -18.33 -4.66
C HIS A 162 1.13 -19.55 -4.21
N PRO A 163 1.73 -20.74 -4.02
CA PRO A 163 0.99 -21.97 -3.69
C PRO A 163 0.16 -21.91 -2.40
N LEU A 164 0.59 -21.08 -1.43
CA LEU A 164 -0.16 -20.84 -0.20
C LEU A 164 -1.53 -20.17 -0.42
N TYR A 165 -1.82 -19.72 -1.64
CA TYR A 165 -3.10 -19.12 -2.03
C TYR A 165 -4.04 -20.12 -2.72
N ASP A 166 -3.69 -21.40 -2.75
CA ASP A 166 -4.57 -22.45 -3.25
C ASP A 166 -5.90 -22.45 -2.48
N GLY A 167 -7.01 -22.41 -3.23
CA GLY A 167 -8.36 -22.25 -2.69
C GLY A 167 -8.86 -20.80 -2.62
N ILE A 168 -8.00 -19.80 -2.81
CA ILE A 168 -8.42 -18.39 -2.96
C ILE A 168 -8.84 -18.14 -4.41
N PRO A 169 -10.00 -17.51 -4.67
CA PRO A 169 -10.45 -17.17 -6.02
C PRO A 169 -9.41 -16.36 -6.81
N ASN A 170 -9.23 -16.70 -8.09
CA ASN A 170 -8.22 -16.09 -8.98
C ASN A 170 -8.28 -14.56 -9.05
N TYR A 171 -9.47 -13.97 -8.98
CA TYR A 171 -9.61 -12.52 -9.05
C TYR A 171 -9.06 -11.83 -7.79
N ILE A 172 -9.14 -12.47 -6.62
CA ILE A 172 -8.56 -11.98 -5.37
C ILE A 172 -7.04 -12.14 -5.40
N ARG A 173 -6.57 -13.31 -5.85
CA ARG A 173 -5.13 -13.61 -5.93
C ARG A 173 -4.34 -12.57 -6.71
N LYS A 174 -4.94 -11.97 -7.76
CA LYS A 174 -4.33 -10.89 -8.53
C LYS A 174 -3.92 -9.68 -7.70
N GLU A 175 -4.52 -9.46 -6.54
CA GLU A 175 -4.20 -8.35 -5.62
C GLU A 175 -3.20 -8.76 -4.52
N LEU A 176 -2.85 -10.05 -4.42
CA LEU A 176 -1.99 -10.61 -3.36
C LEU A 176 -0.52 -10.62 -3.77
N ASP A 177 -0.03 -9.50 -4.31
CA ASP A 177 1.31 -9.34 -4.86
C ASP A 177 2.01 -8.13 -4.22
N PRO A 178 3.33 -8.20 -3.91
CA PRO A 178 4.07 -7.10 -3.27
C PRO A 178 3.85 -5.74 -3.92
N LYS A 179 3.69 -5.67 -5.25
CA LYS A 179 3.50 -4.40 -5.97
C LYS A 179 2.23 -3.65 -5.59
N PHE A 180 1.25 -4.31 -4.97
CA PHE A 180 0.00 -3.69 -4.53
C PHE A 180 0.05 -3.16 -3.10
N ILE A 181 1.16 -3.34 -2.36
CA ILE A 181 1.27 -2.85 -0.97
C ILE A 181 1.02 -1.34 -0.90
N LEU A 182 1.64 -0.54 -1.77
CA LEU A 182 1.46 0.92 -1.77
C LEU A 182 0.01 1.30 -2.08
N SER A 183 -0.62 0.64 -3.07
CA SER A 183 -2.03 0.87 -3.40
C SER A 183 -2.95 0.54 -2.22
N GLN A 184 -2.69 -0.56 -1.51
CA GLN A 184 -3.43 -0.92 -0.29
C GLN A 184 -3.24 0.11 0.83
N ILE A 185 -2.03 0.64 1.02
CA ILE A 185 -1.76 1.70 2.01
C ILE A 185 -2.58 2.95 1.67
N VAL A 186 -2.57 3.37 0.40
CA VAL A 186 -3.33 4.56 -0.06
C VAL A 186 -4.83 4.34 0.11
N GLU A 187 -5.36 3.17 -0.26
CA GLU A 187 -6.77 2.82 -0.09
C GLU A 187 -7.20 2.95 1.39
N LYS A 188 -6.39 2.42 2.32
CA LYS A 188 -6.70 2.51 3.76
C LYS A 188 -6.50 3.91 4.33
N PHE A 189 -5.51 4.66 3.85
CA PHE A 189 -5.36 6.08 4.19
C PHE A 189 -6.55 6.92 3.72
N ALA A 190 -7.04 6.69 2.49
CA ALA A 190 -8.20 7.37 1.93
C ALA A 190 -9.47 7.03 2.71
N ALA A 191 -9.68 5.75 3.02
CA ALA A 191 -10.81 5.30 3.84
C ALA A 191 -10.78 5.84 5.28
N TYR A 192 -9.60 6.07 5.84
CA TYR A 192 -9.44 6.72 7.15
C TYR A 192 -9.73 8.23 7.08
N THR A 193 -9.23 8.89 6.04
CA THR A 193 -9.40 10.34 5.84
C THR A 193 -10.82 10.73 5.46
N ILE A 194 -11.49 9.87 4.67
CA ILE A 194 -12.83 10.09 4.15
C ILE A 194 -13.77 9.13 4.89
N PRO A 195 -14.55 9.62 5.88
CA PRO A 195 -15.47 8.76 6.61
C PRO A 195 -16.58 8.24 5.67
N PRO A 196 -17.12 7.04 5.93
CA PRO A 196 -18.22 6.49 5.15
C PRO A 196 -19.45 7.39 5.21
N ALA A 197 -20.22 7.40 4.12
CA ALA A 197 -21.48 8.12 4.09
C ALA A 197 -22.46 7.54 5.14
N GLU A 198 -23.14 8.40 5.89
CA GLU A 198 -24.22 7.98 6.80
C GLU A 198 -25.45 7.48 6.02
N ASP A 199 -25.65 8.02 4.81
CA ASP A 199 -26.71 7.60 3.91
C ASP A 199 -26.41 6.21 3.31
N ARG A 200 -27.41 5.33 3.37
CA ARG A 200 -27.37 3.94 2.92
C ARG A 200 -27.83 3.75 1.47
N THR A 201 -28.11 4.84 0.75
CA THR A 201 -28.47 4.75 -0.67
C THR A 201 -27.27 4.31 -1.52
N PHE A 202 -27.56 3.55 -2.60
CA PHE A 202 -26.52 3.12 -3.53
C PHE A 202 -25.73 4.29 -4.13
N LEU A 203 -26.41 5.41 -4.42
CA LEU A 203 -25.77 6.62 -4.93
C LEU A 203 -24.78 7.20 -3.90
N ALA A 204 -25.14 7.25 -2.62
CA ALA A 204 -24.23 7.71 -1.58
C ALA A 204 -22.95 6.85 -1.51
N HIS A 205 -23.09 5.52 -1.65
CA HIS A 205 -21.95 4.61 -1.72
C HIS A 205 -21.11 4.81 -2.99
N MET A 206 -21.73 4.99 -4.17
CA MET A 206 -20.99 5.30 -5.41
C MET A 206 -20.18 6.61 -5.28
N LEU A 207 -20.79 7.65 -4.69
CA LEU A 207 -20.13 8.92 -4.45
C LEU A 207 -19.03 8.80 -3.39
N TYR A 208 -19.18 7.93 -2.40
CA TYR A 208 -18.16 7.66 -1.40
C TYR A 208 -16.95 6.96 -2.02
N GLU A 209 -17.16 5.86 -2.75
CA GLU A 209 -16.08 5.13 -3.40
C GLU A 209 -15.41 5.94 -4.52
N GLY A 210 -16.13 6.85 -5.18
CA GLY A 210 -15.54 7.76 -6.18
C GLY A 210 -14.71 8.91 -5.60
N LYS A 211 -14.74 9.14 -4.28
CA LYS A 211 -13.88 10.12 -3.59
C LYS A 211 -12.56 9.51 -3.10
N LYS A 212 -12.55 8.19 -2.86
CA LYS A 212 -11.34 7.45 -2.49
C LYS A 212 -10.47 7.24 -3.72
#